data_AF-W2HCY2-F1
#
_entry.id   AF-W2HCY2-F1
#
_cell.length_a   1.000
_cell.length_b   1.000
_cell.length_c   1.000
_cell.angle_alpha   90.00
_cell.angle_beta   90.00
_cell.angle_gamma   90.00
#
_symmetry.space_group_name_H-M   'P 1'
#
loop_
_entity.id
_entity.type
_entity.pdbx_description
1 polymer ?
#
loop_
_entity_poly.entity_id
_entity_poly.type
_entity_poly.pdbx_seq_one_letter_code
_entity_poly.pdbx_strand_id
1 'polypeptide(L)' 'MMNIAQSSLALLLIVAAASNTDASYLRKLGGTTIATNVKTYAAYGDYAPAMLAAVNKQRATKGLSPLCLNKKLHSAAQ' A
#
# COMPACT_ATOMS: atom_id res chain seq x y z
N MET A 1 7.62 37.92 20.25
CA MET A 1 6.77 36.81 19.79
C MET A 1 7.64 35.86 18.96
N MET A 2 8.28 34.87 19.58
CA MET A 2 9.16 33.90 18.89
C MET A 2 9.20 32.55 19.65
N ASN A 3 8.08 32.12 20.25
CA ASN A 3 8.05 30.84 21.00
C ASN A 3 7.22 29.75 20.31
N ILE A 4 6.51 30.05 19.22
CA ILE A 4 5.63 29.08 18.55
C ILE A 4 6.40 28.25 17.49
N ALA A 5 7.50 28.78 16.94
CA ALA A 5 8.24 28.12 15.87
C ALA A 5 9.14 26.95 16.35
N GLN A 6 9.65 27.00 17.59
CA GLN A 6 10.53 25.94 18.12
C GLN A 6 9.77 24.64 18.41
N SER A 7 8.54 24.74 18.91
CA SER A 7 7.71 23.57 19.27
C SER A 7 7.33 22.72 18.06
N SER A 8 7.08 23.35 16.91
CA SER A 8 6.72 22.64 15.67
C SER A 8 7.89 21.87 15.06
N LEU A 9 9.12 22.38 15.21
CA LEU A 9 10.31 21.75 14.64
C LEU A 9 10.71 20.49 15.43
N ALA A 10 10.56 20.53 16.77
CA ALA A 10 10.77 19.36 17.61
C ALA A 10 9.77 18.23 17.28
N LEU A 11 8.50 18.56 17.03
CA LEU A 11 7.48 17.57 16.66
C LEU A 11 7.80 16.89 15.31
N LEU A 12 8.27 17.67 14.32
CA LEU A 12 8.72 17.16 13.03
C LEU A 12 9.93 16.21 13.15
N LEU A 13 10.91 16.54 14.01
CA LEU A 13 12.08 15.70 14.23
C LEU A 13 11.73 14.36 14.90
N ILE A 14 10.75 14.35 15.81
CA ILE A 14 10.30 13.11 16.48
C ILE A 14 9.59 12.18 15.48
N VAL A 15 8.77 12.72 14.57
CA VAL A 15 8.12 11.94 13.50
C VAL A 15 9.15 11.35 12.53
N ALA A 16 10.19 12.11 12.17
CA ALA A 16 11.27 11.64 11.29
C ALA A 16 12.15 10.55 11.94
N ALA A 17 12.39 10.63 13.25
CA ALA A 17 13.15 9.61 13.98
C ALA A 17 12.32 8.33 14.24
N ALA A 18 11.00 8.44 14.32
CA ALA A 18 10.09 7.30 14.44
C ALA A 18 9.86 6.57 13.10
N SER A 19 10.11 7.22 11.96
CA SER A 19 10.16 6.57 10.64
C SER A 19 11.44 5.74 10.45
N ASN A 20 11.68 4.79 11.35
CA ASN A 20 12.56 3.66 11.09
C ASN A 20 11.75 2.58 10.36
N THR A 21 11.46 2.84 9.09
CA THR A 21 11.21 1.75 8.14
C THR A 21 12.31 1.86 7.12
N ASP A 22 13.27 0.94 7.20
CA ASP A 22 14.35 0.71 6.25
C ASP A 22 14.09 1.30 4.85
N ALA A 23 14.49 2.56 4.66
CA ALA A 23 14.45 3.24 3.37
C ALA A 23 15.50 2.65 2.40
N SER A 24 16.20 1.58 2.80
CA SER A 24 17.09 0.78 1.95
C SER A 24 16.36 0.17 0.75
N TYR A 25 15.03 0.02 0.81
CA TYR A 25 14.24 -0.44 -0.34
C TYR A 25 14.10 0.61 -1.46
N LEU A 26 14.29 1.90 -1.17
CA LEU A 26 14.15 2.98 -2.16
C LEU A 26 15.44 3.28 -2.95
N ARG A 27 16.57 2.65 -2.58
CA ARG A 27 17.90 2.89 -3.18
C ARG A 27 18.48 1.63 -3.83
N LYS A 28 17.91 1.16 -4.93
CA LYS A 28 18.69 0.49 -5.99
C LYS A 28 18.20 0.92 -7.37
N LEU A 29 18.32 2.22 -7.66
CA LEU A 29 18.29 2.78 -9.01
C LEU A 29 19.62 2.51 -9.74
N GLY A 30 20.04 1.24 -9.74
CA GLY A 30 21.33 0.77 -10.24
C GLY A 30 21.25 -0.68 -10.66
N GLY A 31 20.51 -0.94 -11.74
CA GLY A 31 20.65 -2.13 -12.60
C GLY A 31 20.61 -3.50 -11.94
N THR A 32 20.07 -3.66 -10.73
CA THR A 32 19.92 -4.96 -10.08
C THR A 32 18.44 -5.14 -9.74
N THR A 33 17.76 -5.98 -10.51
CA THR A 33 16.41 -6.45 -10.23
C THR A 33 16.41 -7.08 -8.84
N ILE A 34 15.90 -6.35 -7.84
CA ILE A 34 15.59 -6.95 -6.54
C ILE A 34 14.44 -7.92 -6.82
N ALA A 35 14.63 -9.20 -6.53
CA ALA A 35 13.55 -10.18 -6.55
C ALA A 35 12.54 -9.80 -5.46
N THR A 36 11.57 -9.00 -5.84
CA THR A 36 10.45 -8.67 -4.97
C THR A 36 9.58 -9.92 -4.89
N ASN A 37 9.18 -10.38 -3.69
CA ASN A 37 8.13 -11.40 -3.53
C ASN A 37 6.73 -10.88 -3.96
N VAL A 38 6.69 -9.83 -4.78
CA VAL A 38 5.50 -9.28 -5.39
C VAL A 38 5.21 -10.14 -6.60
N LYS A 39 4.08 -10.85 -6.56
CA LYS A 39 3.60 -11.60 -7.70
C LYS A 39 3.24 -10.61 -8.81
N THR A 40 4.01 -10.61 -9.89
CA THR A 40 3.67 -9.85 -11.10
C THR A 40 2.56 -10.57 -11.83
N TYR A 41 1.46 -9.87 -12.09
CA TYR A 41 0.32 -10.39 -12.84
C TYR A 41 0.36 -9.81 -14.25
N ALA A 42 0.21 -10.65 -15.27
CA ALA A 42 0.27 -10.22 -16.67
C ALA A 42 -1.10 -9.75 -17.17
N ALA A 43 -2.17 -10.32 -16.64
CA ALA A 43 -3.54 -10.04 -17.04
C ALA A 43 -4.49 -9.93 -15.85
N TYR A 44 -5.63 -9.28 -16.09
CA TYR A 44 -6.72 -9.13 -15.11
C TYR A 44 -7.17 -10.48 -14.52
N GLY A 45 -7.28 -11.51 -15.37
CA GLY A 45 -7.69 -12.85 -14.95
C GLY A 45 -6.74 -13.49 -13.94
N ASP A 46 -5.46 -13.07 -13.91
CA ASP A 46 -4.44 -13.66 -13.06
C ASP A 46 -4.55 -13.19 -11.60
N TYR A 47 -5.10 -11.99 -11.37
CA TYR A 47 -5.15 -11.37 -10.04
C TYR A 47 -6.57 -11.17 -9.51
N ALA A 48 -7.53 -10.85 -10.36
CA ALA A 48 -8.85 -10.41 -9.91
C ALA A 48 -9.60 -11.44 -9.05
N PRO A 49 -9.59 -12.76 -9.37
CA PRO A 49 -10.22 -13.76 -8.52
C PRO A 49 -9.55 -13.87 -7.14
N ALA A 50 -8.21 -13.87 -7.10
CA ALA A 50 -7.45 -13.98 -5.86
C ALA A 50 -7.65 -12.74 -4.97
N MET A 51 -7.66 -11.55 -5.57
CA MET A 51 -7.94 -10.30 -4.88
C MET A 51 -9.36 -10.30 -4.30
N LEU A 52 -10.37 -10.68 -5.09
CA LEU A 52 -11.75 -10.73 -4.63
C LEU A 52 -11.92 -11.71 -3.46
N ALA A 53 -11.30 -12.90 -3.54
CA ALA A 53 -11.34 -13.88 -2.46
C ALA A 53 -10.75 -13.33 -1.16
N ALA A 54 -9.61 -12.64 -1.23
CA ALA A 54 -8.98 -12.02 -0.07
C ALA A 54 -9.85 -10.92 0.56
N VAL A 55 -10.44 -10.05 -0.26
CA VAL A 55 -11.35 -9.00 0.19
C VAL A 55 -12.60 -9.60 0.85
N ASN A 56 -13.22 -10.59 0.21
CA ASN A 56 -14.42 -11.24 0.74
C ASN A 56 -14.14 -12.01 2.04
N LYS A 57 -12.95 -12.61 2.18
CA LYS A 57 -12.50 -13.21 3.44
C LYS A 57 -12.51 -12.17 4.57
N GLN A 58 -11.98 -10.97 4.33
CA GLN A 58 -12.00 -9.91 5.35
C GLN A 58 -13.37 -9.31 5.60
N ARG A 59 -14.21 -9.19 4.58
CA ARG A 59 -15.62 -8.77 4.74
C ARG A 59 -16.38 -9.74 5.65
N ALA A 60 -16.16 -11.04 5.49
CA ALA A 60 -16.78 -12.06 6.34
C ALA A 60 -16.39 -11.90 7.82
N THR A 61 -15.16 -11.45 8.14
CA THR A 61 -14.76 -11.17 9.54
C THR A 61 -15.57 -10.04 10.20
N LYS A 62 -16.23 -9.21 9.38
CA LYS A 62 -17.11 -8.11 9.81
C LYS A 62 -18.59 -8.42 9.58
N GLY A 63 -18.94 -9.66 9.21
CA GLY A 63 -20.33 -10.06 8.92
C GLY A 63 -20.91 -9.41 7.66
N LEU A 64 -20.09 -8.89 6.76
CA LEU A 64 -20.53 -8.22 5.55
C LEU A 64 -20.75 -9.22 4.41
N SER A 65 -21.76 -8.99 3.58
CA SER A 65 -22.03 -9.80 2.38
C SER A 65 -20.86 -9.77 1.39
N PRO A 66 -20.63 -10.86 0.62
CA PRO A 66 -19.56 -10.91 -0.36
C PRO A 66 -19.78 -9.93 -1.51
N LEU A 67 -18.67 -9.43 -2.08
CA LEU A 67 -18.65 -8.64 -3.31
C LEU A 67 -18.48 -9.56 -4.53
N CYS A 68 -18.81 -9.01 -5.70
CA CYS A 68 -18.60 -9.62 -7.00
C CYS A 68 -17.76 -8.70 -7.90
N LEU A 69 -17.10 -9.26 -8.91
CA LEU A 69 -16.39 -8.47 -9.92
C LEU A 69 -17.38 -7.72 -10.82
N ASN A 70 -17.06 -6.48 -11.16
CA ASN A 70 -17.84 -5.65 -12.07
C ASN A 70 -16.94 -5.05 -13.15
N LYS A 71 -17.30 -5.25 -14.42
CA LYS A 71 -16.50 -4.80 -15.57
C LYS A 71 -16.37 -3.28 -15.65
N LYS A 72 -17.44 -2.53 -15.38
CA LYS A 72 -17.43 -1.05 -15.42
C LYS A 72 -16.54 -0.47 -14.32
N LEU A 73 -16.65 -1.02 -13.11
CA LEU A 73 -15.81 -0.58 -11.99
C LEU A 73 -14.34 -0.94 -12.21
N HIS A 74 -14.05 -2.11 -12.79
CA HIS A 74 -12.69 -2.47 -13.16
C HIS A 74 -12.12 -1.51 -14.21
N SER A 75 -12.85 -1.24 -15.29
CA SER A 75 -12.42 -0.29 -16.32
C SER A 75 -12.20 1.13 -15.79
N ALA A 76 -12.98 1.56 -14.80
CA ALA A 76 -12.82 2.88 -14.17
C ALA A 76 -11.64 2.97 -13.19
N ALA A 77 -11.09 1.83 -12.77
CA ALA A 77 -9.97 1.77 -11.83
C ALA A 77 -8.60 1.61 -12.52
N GLN A 78 -8.59 1.37 -13.83
CA GLN A 78 -7.41 1.39 -14.69
C GLN A 78 -7.09 2.84 -15.08
#